data_AF-A0A257YEJ1-F1
#
_entry.id   AF-A0A257YEJ1-F1
#
_cell.length_a   1.000
_cell.length_b   1.000
_cell.length_c   1.000
_cell.angle_alpha   90.00
_cell.angle_beta   90.00
_cell.angle_gamma   90.00
#
_symmetry.space_group_name_H-M   'P 1'
#
loop_
_entity.id
_entity.type
_entity.pdbx_description
1 polymer ?
#
loop_
_entity_poly.entity_id
_entity_poly.type
_entity_poly.pdbx_seq_one_letter_code
_entity_poly.pdbx_strand_id
1 'polypeptide(L)'
;MRYVMIYGVLSGAIVVAVIVAGLAFDLPSHLQSMWFGYLIMVTALSLIFVGIKRYRDLECGGVVRFGRAFAVGLGIAAVAGAVYVAGWEAYLATAGQDFMAEYTAGVLAEMRASGASAAELAKAQADMAWAVELYRHPLQRMVITFTEIFPVGLVVALVSAAALRNPRVFPVRAS
;
A
#
# COMPACT_ATOMS: atom_id res chain seq x y z
N MET A 1 -10.29 -7.20 17.63
CA MET A 1 -11.02 -6.39 16.61
C MET A 1 -10.58 -4.93 16.60
N ARG A 2 -10.64 -4.19 17.73
CA ARG A 2 -10.25 -2.76 17.80
C ARG A 2 -8.90 -2.43 17.15
N TYR A 3 -7.83 -3.14 17.53
CA TYR A 3 -6.48 -2.86 17.00
C TYR A 3 -6.37 -3.12 15.50
N VAL A 4 -7.05 -4.17 15.00
CA VAL A 4 -7.09 -4.48 13.57
C VAL A 4 -7.69 -3.33 12.78
N MET A 5 -8.82 -2.80 13.23
CA MET A 5 -9.48 -1.68 12.56
C MET A 5 -8.67 -0.39 12.65
N ILE A 6 -8.19 -0.01 13.84
CA ILE A 6 -7.46 1.25 14.03
C ILE A 6 -6.17 1.27 13.21
N TYR A 7 -5.30 0.27 13.40
CA TYR A 7 -4.01 0.25 12.71
C TYR A 7 -4.15 -0.07 11.22
N GLY A 8 -5.18 -0.83 10.82
CA GLY A 8 -5.48 -1.11 9.42
C GLY A 8 -5.96 0.15 8.69
N VAL A 9 -6.91 0.88 9.27
CA VAL A 9 -7.40 2.14 8.70
C VAL A 9 -6.28 3.17 8.65
N LEU A 10 -5.50 3.35 9.72
CA LEU A 10 -4.40 4.30 9.73
C LEU A 10 -3.35 3.98 8.65
N SER A 11 -2.91 2.73 8.55
CA SER A 11 -1.90 2.35 7.54
C SER A 11 -2.43 2.51 6.13
N GLY A 12 -3.63 2.00 5.81
CA GLY A 12 -4.25 2.16 4.49
C GLY A 12 -4.50 3.63 4.13
N ALA A 13 -5.00 4.43 5.08
CA ALA A 13 -5.27 5.85 4.87
C ALA A 13 -3.99 6.67 4.61
N ILE A 14 -2.89 6.38 5.32
CA ILE A 14 -1.61 7.04 5.08
C ILE A 14 -1.11 6.73 3.68
N VAL A 15 -1.11 5.45 3.27
CA VAL A 15 -0.62 5.07 1.94
C VAL A 15 -1.44 5.75 0.84
N VAL A 16 -2.76 5.64 0.91
CA VAL A 16 -3.62 6.22 -0.13
C VAL A 16 -3.55 7.74 -0.15
N ALA A 17 -3.50 8.41 1.00
CA ALA A 17 -3.42 9.86 1.07
C ALA A 17 -2.13 10.39 0.44
N VAL A 18 -0.99 9.74 0.70
CA VAL A 18 0.30 10.17 0.15
C VAL A 18 0.36 9.95 -1.36
N ILE A 19 -0.11 8.79 -1.85
CA ILE A 19 -0.12 8.49 -3.29
C ILE A 19 -1.07 9.44 -4.03
N VAL A 20 -2.29 9.62 -3.52
CA VAL A 20 -3.28 10.52 -4.11
C VAL A 20 -2.78 11.97 -4.08
N ALA A 21 -2.16 12.43 -3.00
CA ALA A 21 -1.57 13.76 -2.95
C ALA A 21 -0.44 13.94 -3.97
N GLY A 22 0.41 12.92 -4.16
CA GLY A 22 1.46 12.92 -5.17
C GLY A 22 0.92 13.13 -6.59
N LEU A 23 -0.19 12.48 -6.91
CA LEU A 23 -0.86 12.58 -8.22
C LEU A 23 -1.68 13.87 -8.37
N ALA A 24 -2.43 14.26 -7.34
CA ALA A 24 -3.36 15.39 -7.41
C ALA A 24 -2.67 16.77 -7.38
N PHE A 25 -1.50 16.88 -6.73
CA PHE A 25 -0.77 18.14 -6.58
C PHE A 25 0.45 18.25 -7.51
N ASP A 26 0.58 17.35 -8.49
CA ASP A 26 1.70 17.31 -9.43
C ASP A 26 3.06 17.46 -8.73
N LEU A 27 3.24 16.69 -7.65
CA LEU A 27 4.44 16.78 -6.84
C LEU A 27 5.68 16.39 -7.67
N PRO A 28 6.87 16.94 -7.36
CA PRO A 28 8.09 16.67 -8.11
C PRO A 28 8.31 15.18 -8.43
N SER A 29 8.82 14.89 -9.62
CA SER A 29 8.97 13.52 -10.16
C SER A 29 9.65 12.51 -9.23
N HIS A 30 10.56 12.94 -8.36
CA HIS A 30 11.19 12.08 -7.36
C HIS A 30 10.21 11.55 -6.29
N LEU A 31 9.18 12.32 -5.95
CA LEU A 31 8.10 11.94 -5.02
C LEU A 31 7.01 11.10 -5.70
N GLN A 32 7.00 11.05 -7.02
CA GLN A 32 6.17 10.14 -7.81
C GLN A 32 6.92 8.87 -8.22
N SER A 33 8.18 8.72 -7.80
CA SER A 33 8.98 7.54 -8.13
C SER A 33 8.43 6.27 -7.47
N MET A 34 8.55 5.14 -8.17
CA MET A 34 8.16 3.82 -7.64
C MET A 34 8.85 3.52 -6.30
N TRP A 35 10.11 3.92 -6.15
CA TRP A 35 10.88 3.75 -4.91
C TRP A 35 10.27 4.53 -3.74
N PHE A 36 9.81 5.76 -3.98
CA PHE A 36 9.13 6.56 -2.97
C PHE A 36 7.79 5.92 -2.59
N GLY A 37 7.02 5.43 -3.57
CA GLY A 37 5.80 4.66 -3.32
C GLY A 37 6.03 3.47 -2.38
N TYR A 38 7.02 2.63 -2.69
CA TYR A 38 7.38 1.50 -1.83
C TYR A 38 7.89 1.92 -0.44
N LEU A 39 8.66 3.01 -0.35
CA LEU A 39 9.12 3.53 0.93
C LEU A 39 7.92 3.89 1.82
N ILE A 40 6.96 4.64 1.27
CA ILE A 40 5.74 5.02 1.99
C ILE A 40 4.92 3.79 2.38
N MET A 41 4.77 2.80 1.50
CA MET A 41 4.09 1.55 1.82
C MET A 41 4.75 0.85 3.00
N VAL A 42 6.07 0.65 2.98
CA VAL A 42 6.80 -0.01 4.07
C VAL A 42 6.69 0.79 5.37
N THR A 43 6.85 2.12 5.31
CA THR A 43 6.75 3.00 6.48
C THR A 43 5.34 2.97 7.08
N ALA A 44 4.28 3.08 6.27
CA ALA A 44 2.92 3.05 6.76
C ALA A 44 2.51 1.66 7.28
N LEU A 45 2.90 0.59 6.58
CA LEU A 45 2.63 -0.78 6.99
C LEU A 45 3.44 -1.21 8.22
N SER A 46 4.49 -0.48 8.61
CA SER A 46 5.16 -0.69 9.90
C SER A 46 4.21 -0.53 11.10
N LEU A 47 3.07 0.16 10.92
CA LEU A 47 2.00 0.22 11.92
C LEU A 47 1.39 -1.16 12.24
N ILE A 48 1.56 -2.16 11.36
CA ILE A 48 1.22 -3.56 11.66
C ILE A 48 2.01 -4.04 12.88
N PHE A 49 3.33 -3.77 12.93
CA PHE A 49 4.16 -4.11 14.08
C PHE A 49 3.65 -3.44 15.36
N VAL A 50 3.34 -2.15 15.28
CA VAL A 50 2.81 -1.37 16.41
C VAL A 50 1.48 -1.95 16.89
N GLY A 51 0.58 -2.30 15.97
CA GLY A 51 -0.71 -2.91 16.30
C GLY A 51 -0.59 -4.27 16.97
N ILE A 52 0.28 -5.15 16.47
CA ILE A 52 0.56 -6.45 17.10
C ILE A 52 1.18 -6.24 18.49
N LYS A 53 2.14 -5.33 18.63
CA LYS A 53 2.78 -5.04 19.92
C LYS A 53 1.78 -4.51 20.93
N ARG A 54 0.92 -3.56 20.53
CA ARG A 54 -0.11 -2.99 21.41
C ARG A 54 -1.11 -4.05 21.87
N TYR A 55 -1.54 -4.93 20.97
CA TYR A 55 -2.39 -6.07 21.29
C TYR A 55 -1.71 -7.04 22.25
N ARG A 56 -0.43 -7.37 22.02
CA ARG A 56 0.35 -8.22 22.92
C ARG A 56 0.44 -7.64 24.32
N ASP A 57 0.79 -6.36 24.43
CA ASP A 57 1.08 -5.72 25.71
C ASP A 57 -0.20 -5.52 26.54
N LEU A 58 -1.32 -5.11 25.92
CA LEU A 58 -2.57 -4.81 26.64
C LEU A 58 -3.49 -6.01 26.83
N GLU A 59 -3.61 -6.90 25.83
CA GLU A 59 -4.59 -7.99 25.86
C GLU A 59 -3.96 -9.33 26.26
N CYS A 60 -2.65 -9.50 26.03
CA CYS A 60 -1.96 -10.77 26.30
C CYS A 60 -0.95 -10.68 27.46
N GLY A 61 -0.95 -9.58 28.22
CA GLY A 61 -0.02 -9.40 29.34
C GLY A 61 1.45 -9.41 28.92
N GLY A 62 1.76 -8.98 27.69
CA GLY A 62 3.12 -8.85 27.19
C GLY A 62 3.71 -10.08 26.50
N VAL A 63 2.99 -11.22 26.46
CA VAL A 63 3.42 -12.43 25.77
C VAL A 63 2.36 -12.89 24.78
N VAL A 64 2.73 -13.13 23.53
CA VAL A 64 1.80 -13.58 22.49
C VAL A 64 2.36 -14.76 21.71
N ARG A 65 1.51 -15.73 21.37
CA ARG A 65 1.88 -16.85 20.50
C ARG A 65 1.96 -16.37 19.04
N PHE A 66 2.89 -16.94 18.28
CA PHE A 66 3.08 -16.60 16.85
C PHE A 66 1.77 -16.59 16.05
N GLY A 67 0.95 -17.65 16.14
CA GLY A 67 -0.30 -17.72 15.39
C GLY A 67 -1.29 -16.60 15.72
N ARG A 68 -1.39 -16.19 17.00
CA ARG A 68 -2.25 -15.06 17.40
C ARG A 68 -1.69 -13.73 16.92
N ALA A 69 -0.37 -13.52 17.04
CA ALA A 69 0.29 -12.31 16.55
C ALA A 69 0.17 -12.17 15.03
N PHE A 70 0.36 -13.27 14.30
CA PHE A 70 0.23 -13.32 12.86
C PHE A 70 -1.21 -13.07 12.41
N ALA A 71 -2.21 -13.67 13.07
CA ALA A 71 -3.62 -13.42 12.75
C ALA A 71 -4.01 -11.94 12.95
N VAL A 72 -3.50 -11.28 14.00
CA VAL A 72 -3.71 -9.84 14.20
C VAL A 72 -3.03 -9.04 13.10
N GLY A 73 -1.77 -9.36 12.76
CA GLY A 73 -1.05 -8.69 11.67
C GLY A 73 -1.72 -8.84 10.31
N LEU A 74 -2.18 -10.05 10.00
CA LEU A 74 -2.91 -10.37 8.78
C LEU A 74 -4.23 -9.59 8.70
N GLY A 75 -4.96 -9.50 9.81
CA GLY A 75 -6.16 -8.68 9.90
C GLY A 75 -5.88 -7.21 9.62
N ILE A 76 -4.80 -6.65 10.19
CA ILE A 76 -4.39 -5.26 9.94
C ILE A 76 -4.06 -5.07 8.45
N ALA A 77 -3.28 -5.97 7.86
CA ALA A 77 -2.91 -5.91 6.44
C ALA A 77 -4.14 -5.98 5.51
N ALA A 78 -5.11 -6.84 5.82
CA ALA A 78 -6.35 -6.95 5.04
C ALA A 78 -7.19 -5.66 5.11
N VAL A 79 -7.35 -5.07 6.31
CA VAL A 79 -8.06 -3.80 6.47
C VAL A 79 -7.32 -2.66 5.78
N ALA A 80 -5.99 -2.61 5.87
CA ALA A 80 -5.17 -1.62 5.17
C ALA A 80 -5.36 -1.69 3.65
N GLY A 81 -5.31 -2.90 3.08
CA GLY A 81 -5.58 -3.12 1.66
C GLY A 81 -6.99 -2.70 1.26
N ALA A 82 -8.01 -3.02 2.07
CA ALA A 82 -9.38 -2.61 1.78
C ALA A 82 -9.56 -1.07 1.81
N VAL A 83 -8.95 -0.39 2.77
CA VAL A 83 -8.97 1.09 2.87
C VAL A 83 -8.20 1.73 1.71
N TYR A 84 -7.07 1.15 1.31
CA TYR A 84 -6.33 1.60 0.15
C TYR A 84 -7.14 1.50 -1.13
N VAL A 85 -7.76 0.34 -1.39
CA VAL A 85 -8.66 0.15 -2.55
C VAL A 85 -9.81 1.15 -2.51
N ALA A 86 -10.46 1.34 -1.35
CA ALA A 86 -11.57 2.28 -1.22
C ALA A 86 -11.15 3.73 -1.50
N GLY A 87 -9.99 4.16 -0.99
CA GLY A 87 -9.47 5.51 -1.25
C GLY A 87 -9.01 5.68 -2.70
N TRP A 88 -8.48 4.63 -3.33
CA TRP A 88 -8.11 4.63 -4.74
C TRP A 88 -9.33 4.75 -5.66
N GLU A 89 -10.38 3.97 -5.40
CA GLU A 89 -11.66 4.09 -6.13
C GLU A 89 -12.30 5.47 -5.93
N ALA A 90 -12.21 6.04 -4.72
CA ALA A 90 -12.69 7.40 -4.46
C ALA A 90 -11.91 8.44 -5.28
N TYR A 91 -10.59 8.29 -5.40
CA TYR A 91 -9.77 9.14 -6.25
C TYR A 91 -10.16 9.00 -7.73
N LEU A 92 -10.29 7.78 -8.25
CA LEU A 92 -10.70 7.54 -9.64
C LEU A 92 -12.08 8.11 -9.96
N ALA A 93 -13.02 8.05 -9.01
CA ALA A 93 -14.33 8.68 -9.16
C ALA A 93 -14.24 10.20 -9.35
N THR A 94 -13.20 10.85 -8.82
CA THR A 94 -12.93 12.29 -8.99
C THR A 94 -12.02 12.61 -10.18
N ALA A 95 -11.08 11.71 -10.51
CA ALA A 95 -10.11 11.89 -11.58
C ALA A 95 -10.69 11.62 -12.98
N GLY A 96 -11.81 10.89 -13.07
CA GLY A 96 -12.50 10.59 -14.32
C GLY A 96 -12.35 9.14 -14.78
N GLN A 97 -13.28 8.69 -15.63
CA GLN A 97 -13.37 7.29 -16.10
C GLN A 97 -12.15 6.86 -16.95
N ASP A 98 -11.44 7.82 -17.56
CA ASP A 98 -10.31 7.58 -18.47
C ASP A 98 -8.94 7.87 -17.84
N PHE A 99 -8.83 7.94 -16.50
CA PHE A 99 -7.58 8.25 -15.79
C PHE A 99 -6.34 7.54 -16.34
N MET A 100 -6.41 6.23 -16.61
CA MET A 100 -5.24 5.49 -17.13
C MET A 100 -4.88 5.85 -18.57
N ALA A 101 -5.85 6.23 -19.40
CA ALA A 101 -5.57 6.69 -20.75
C ALA A 101 -4.89 8.07 -20.72
N GLU A 102 -5.37 8.97 -19.88
CA GLU A 102 -4.78 10.29 -19.67
C GLU A 102 -3.38 10.20 -19.05
N TYR A 103 -3.22 9.36 -18.04
CA TYR A 103 -1.92 9.06 -17.42
C TYR A 103 -0.93 8.52 -18.44
N THR A 104 -1.35 7.55 -19.27
CA THR A 104 -0.50 6.99 -20.34
C THR A 104 -0.10 8.07 -21.36
N ALA A 105 -1.02 8.94 -21.74
CA ALA A 105 -0.72 10.05 -22.64
C ALA A 105 0.30 11.03 -22.04
N GLY A 106 0.20 11.34 -20.74
CA GLY A 106 1.15 12.16 -20.01
C GLY A 106 2.56 11.57 -19.98
N VAL A 107 2.67 10.28 -19.63
CA VAL A 107 3.96 9.56 -19.63
C VAL A 107 4.60 9.57 -21.01
N LEU A 108 3.84 9.28 -22.07
CA LEU A 108 4.36 9.29 -23.44
C LEU A 108 4.78 10.70 -23.90
N ALA A 109 4.08 11.75 -23.46
CA ALA A 109 4.45 13.13 -23.74
C ALA A 109 5.77 13.51 -23.05
N GLU A 110 5.97 13.09 -21.79
CA GLU A 110 7.21 13.31 -21.05
C GLU A 110 8.39 12.55 -21.68
N MET A 111 8.20 11.28 -22.04
CA MET A 111 9.21 10.49 -22.76
C MET A 111 9.61 11.15 -24.10
N ARG A 112 8.63 11.70 -24.82
CA ARG A 112 8.90 12.42 -26.06
C ARG A 112 9.71 13.70 -25.80
N ALA A 113 9.38 14.43 -24.74
CA ALA A 113 10.12 15.63 -24.33
C ALA A 113 11.55 15.30 -23.87
N SER A 114 11.77 14.13 -23.27
CA SER A 114 13.11 13.64 -22.88
C SER A 114 13.91 13.05 -24.04
N GLY A 115 13.41 13.10 -25.28
CA GLY A 115 14.12 12.67 -26.48
C GLY A 115 14.03 11.18 -26.80
N ALA A 116 13.03 10.46 -26.26
CA ALA A 116 12.81 9.06 -26.59
C ALA A 116 12.53 8.86 -28.09
N SER A 117 13.06 7.77 -28.64
CA SER A 117 12.85 7.34 -30.01
C SER A 117 11.41 6.86 -30.27
N ALA A 118 11.02 6.82 -31.54
CA ALA A 118 9.72 6.26 -31.93
C ALA A 118 9.54 4.80 -31.50
N ALA A 119 10.64 4.02 -31.47
CA ALA A 119 10.61 2.63 -31.02
C ALA A 119 10.39 2.52 -29.50
N GLU A 120 10.99 3.40 -28.70
CA GLU A 120 10.78 3.44 -27.25
C GLU A 120 9.37 3.88 -26.88
N LEU A 121 8.83 4.88 -27.58
CA LEU A 121 7.45 5.33 -27.39
C LEU A 121 6.44 4.24 -27.76
N ALA A 122 6.65 3.54 -28.88
CA ALA A 122 5.78 2.43 -29.30
C ALA A 122 5.83 1.26 -28.30
N LYS A 123 7.01 0.95 -27.78
CA LYS A 123 7.18 -0.07 -26.74
C LYS A 123 6.46 0.33 -25.45
N ALA A 124 6.69 1.55 -24.95
CA ALA A 124 6.02 2.04 -23.75
C ALA A 124 4.50 2.04 -23.90
N GLN A 125 3.98 2.43 -25.07
CA GLN A 125 2.54 2.38 -25.35
C GLN A 125 2.00 0.94 -25.30
N ALA A 126 2.71 -0.03 -25.89
CA ALA A 126 2.32 -1.44 -25.82
C ALA A 126 2.38 -1.99 -24.39
N ASP A 127 3.42 -1.62 -23.64
CA ASP A 127 3.62 -2.00 -22.24
C ASP A 127 2.59 -1.35 -21.30
N MET A 128 1.88 -0.30 -21.70
CA MET A 128 0.81 0.33 -20.90
C MET A 128 -0.60 -0.05 -21.36
N ALA A 129 -0.76 -0.64 -22.55
CA ALA A 129 -2.06 -1.01 -23.10
C ALA A 129 -2.82 -2.02 -22.21
N TRP A 130 -2.10 -2.97 -21.60
CA TRP A 130 -2.71 -3.93 -20.67
C TRP A 130 -3.26 -3.23 -19.42
N ALA A 131 -2.57 -2.19 -18.92
CA ALA A 131 -2.99 -1.45 -17.74
C ALA A 131 -4.24 -0.62 -18.03
N VAL A 132 -4.33 -0.02 -19.22
CA VAL A 132 -5.54 0.67 -19.68
C VAL A 132 -6.74 -0.29 -19.74
N GLU A 133 -6.57 -1.48 -20.31
CA GLU A 133 -7.66 -2.47 -20.40
C GLU A 133 -8.06 -3.01 -19.02
N LEU A 134 -7.09 -3.32 -18.15
CA LEU A 134 -7.34 -3.75 -16.79
C LEU A 134 -8.18 -2.73 -16.00
N TYR A 135 -7.90 -1.44 -16.18
CA TYR A 135 -8.63 -0.36 -15.52
C TYR A 135 -10.02 -0.11 -16.13
N ARG A 136 -10.40 -0.75 -17.23
CA ARG A 136 -11.81 -0.75 -17.68
C ARG A 136 -12.71 -1.64 -16.85
N HIS A 137 -12.13 -2.60 -16.12
CA HIS A 137 -12.86 -3.56 -15.30
C HIS A 137 -12.68 -3.26 -13.80
N PRO A 138 -13.68 -2.66 -13.11
CA PRO A 138 -13.55 -2.23 -11.72
C PRO A 138 -13.07 -3.34 -10.77
N LEU A 139 -13.64 -4.55 -10.90
CA LEU A 139 -13.24 -5.69 -10.06
C LEU A 139 -11.78 -6.11 -10.29
N GLN A 140 -11.30 -6.11 -11.54
CA GLN A 140 -9.92 -6.48 -11.85
C GLN A 140 -8.94 -5.43 -11.31
N ARG A 141 -9.27 -4.15 -11.49
CA ARG A 141 -8.57 -3.03 -10.88
C ARG A 141 -8.49 -3.18 -9.35
N MET A 142 -9.62 -3.41 -8.68
CA MET A 142 -9.65 -3.48 -7.21
C MET A 142 -8.78 -4.64 -6.69
N VAL A 143 -8.80 -5.78 -7.40
CA VAL A 143 -7.95 -6.93 -7.07
C VAL A 143 -6.48 -6.59 -7.27
N ILE A 144 -6.09 -5.97 -8.38
CA ILE A 144 -4.67 -5.64 -8.61
C ILE A 144 -4.16 -4.64 -7.57
N THR A 145 -4.94 -3.61 -7.27
CA THR A 145 -4.64 -2.58 -6.25
C THR A 145 -4.52 -3.20 -4.86
N PHE A 146 -5.37 -4.18 -4.52
CA PHE A 146 -5.21 -4.93 -3.28
C PHE A 146 -3.93 -5.76 -3.24
N THR A 147 -3.60 -6.45 -4.34
CA THR A 147 -2.40 -7.29 -4.44
C THR A 147 -1.10 -6.50 -4.49
N GLU A 148 -1.15 -5.19 -4.71
CA GLU A 148 0.01 -4.31 -4.62
C GLU A 148 0.47 -4.17 -3.15
N ILE A 149 -0.47 -3.89 -2.24
CA ILE A 149 -0.16 -3.62 -0.82
C ILE A 149 -0.15 -4.88 0.03
N PHE A 150 -1.07 -5.81 -0.23
CA PHE A 150 -1.30 -6.94 0.67
C PHE A 150 -0.06 -7.84 0.85
N PRO A 151 0.73 -8.20 -0.17
CA PRO A 151 1.95 -9.00 0.01
C PRO A 151 2.99 -8.30 0.88
N VAL A 152 3.15 -6.97 0.74
CA VAL A 152 4.05 -6.19 1.61
C VAL A 152 3.56 -6.26 3.06
N GLY A 153 2.26 -6.04 3.28
CA GLY A 153 1.65 -6.15 4.60
C GLY A 153 1.77 -7.55 5.21
N LEU A 154 1.66 -8.59 4.38
CA LEU A 154 1.83 -9.99 4.77
C LEU A 154 3.26 -10.28 5.25
N VAL A 155 4.28 -9.81 4.52
CA VAL A 155 5.69 -9.94 4.92
C VAL A 155 5.93 -9.23 6.25
N VAL A 156 5.44 -7.99 6.39
CA VAL A 156 5.57 -7.23 7.64
C VAL A 156 4.86 -7.95 8.79
N ALA A 157 3.67 -8.52 8.56
CA ALA A 157 2.95 -9.30 9.57
C ALA A 157 3.71 -10.55 10.01
N LEU A 158 4.32 -11.29 9.06
CA LEU A 158 5.15 -12.46 9.35
C LEU A 158 6.36 -12.10 10.20
N VAL A 159 7.14 -11.09 9.78
CA VAL A 159 8.34 -10.64 10.50
C VAL A 159 7.98 -10.11 11.88
N SER A 160 6.91 -9.31 11.98
CA SER A 160 6.44 -8.74 13.25
C SER A 160 5.98 -9.82 14.22
N ALA A 161 5.22 -10.82 13.74
CA ALA A 161 4.78 -11.93 14.57
C ALA A 161 5.96 -12.79 15.03
N ALA A 162 6.97 -13.01 14.18
CA ALA A 162 8.18 -13.74 14.52
C ALA A 162 9.03 -12.99 15.57
N ALA A 163 9.14 -11.67 15.46
CA ALA A 163 9.89 -10.84 16.39
C ALA A 163 9.18 -10.73 17.77
N LEU A 164 7.88 -10.43 17.76
CA LEU A 164 7.12 -10.13 18.99
C LEU A 164 6.73 -11.37 19.80
N ARG A 165 6.85 -12.58 19.22
CA ARG A 165 6.65 -13.84 19.97
C ARG A 165 7.72 -14.07 21.03
N ASN A 166 8.90 -13.46 20.89
CA ASN A 166 10.01 -13.69 21.81
C ASN A 166 9.99 -12.64 22.93
N PRO A 167 9.62 -13.02 24.17
CA PRO A 167 9.56 -12.08 25.29
C PRO A 167 10.94 -11.53 25.68
N ARG A 168 12.04 -12.19 25.29
CA ARG A 168 13.40 -11.70 25.56
C ARG A 168 13.81 -10.53 24.66
N VAL A 169 13.26 -10.46 23.45
CA VAL A 169 13.58 -9.39 22.48
C VAL A 169 12.82 -8.12 22.83
N PHE A 170 11.63 -8.26 23.41
CA PHE A 170 10.78 -7.13 23.81
C PHE A 170 10.18 -7.39 25.20
N PRO A 171 10.97 -7.23 26.28
CA PRO A 171 10.50 -7.43 27.64
C PRO A 171 9.38 -6.43 27.97
N VAL A 172 8.44 -6.88 28.80
CA VAL A 172 7.40 -6.01 29.36
C VAL A 172 8.11 -4.94 30.19
N ARG A 173 7.93 -3.67 29.83
CA ARG A 173 8.36 -2.59 30.73
C ARG A 173 7.51 -2.71 32.00
N ALA A 174 8.14 -3.05 33.12
CA ALA A 174 7.52 -2.92 34.42
C ALA A 174 7.19 -1.43 34.61
N SER A 175 5.90 -1.12 34.64
CA SER A 175 5.37 0.19 35.04
C SER A 175 5.26 0.24 36.55
#